data_AF-A0A0P9CLG0-F1
#
_entry.id   AF-A0A0P9CLG0-F1
#
_cell.length_a   1.000
_cell.length_b   1.000
_cell.length_c   1.000
_cell.angle_alpha   90.00
_cell.angle_beta   90.00
_cell.angle_gamma   90.00
#
_symmetry.space_group_name_H-M   'P 1'
#
loop_
_entity.id
_entity.type
_entity.pdbx_description
1 polymer ?
#
loop_
_entity_poly.entity_id
_entity_poly.type
_entity_poly.pdbx_seq_one_letter_code
_entity_poly.pdbx_strand_id
1 'polypeptide(L)'
;AELRALSGDERAPLVAELAAAQAMFGQLEIALRTAELLEEDEERDRAQSRVAVALARAGNAEDARIVAEAIGDDDERDWAFDELTRLAASTADWDEALALAEQIVSAEQRARTMADLALAQARAGYSARAHAFAQQIELPGERLRALMAIAEPLLSQGLLLRAEEQIAALGNPDQRSRYQGA
;
A
#
# COMPACT_ATOMS: atom_id res chain seq x y z
N ALA A 1 -19.11 -28.24 1.61
CA ALA A 1 -19.46 -29.23 0.56
C ALA A 1 -19.70 -28.54 -0.79
N GLU A 2 -20.29 -27.35 -0.83
CA GLU A 2 -20.65 -26.66 -2.08
C GLU A 2 -19.46 -26.02 -2.82
N LEU A 3 -18.48 -25.40 -2.14
CA LEU A 3 -17.32 -24.78 -2.81
C LEU A 3 -16.41 -25.78 -3.54
N ARG A 4 -16.28 -27.01 -3.02
CA ARG A 4 -15.48 -28.06 -3.68
C ARG A 4 -16.11 -28.57 -4.98
N ALA A 5 -17.43 -28.37 -5.13
CA ALA A 5 -18.18 -28.76 -6.31
C ALA A 5 -18.18 -27.66 -7.40
N LEU A 6 -17.73 -26.44 -7.08
CA LEU A 6 -17.48 -25.41 -8.08
C LEU A 6 -16.20 -25.75 -8.84
N SER A 7 -16.29 -25.69 -10.16
CA SER A 7 -15.22 -25.97 -11.12
C SER A 7 -15.10 -24.82 -12.10
N GLY A 8 -13.88 -24.51 -12.55
CA GLY A 8 -13.60 -23.44 -13.51
C GLY A 8 -13.26 -22.11 -12.84
N ASP A 9 -13.17 -21.07 -13.67
CA ASP A 9 -12.59 -19.75 -13.35
C ASP A 9 -13.29 -18.99 -12.21
N GLU A 10 -14.53 -19.35 -11.86
CA GLU A 10 -15.31 -18.69 -10.80
C GLU A 10 -14.94 -19.17 -9.38
N ARG A 11 -14.25 -20.32 -9.25
CA ARG A 11 -13.94 -20.92 -7.96
C ARG A 11 -12.98 -20.06 -7.14
N ALA A 12 -11.87 -19.64 -7.74
CA ALA A 12 -10.82 -18.90 -7.03
C ALA A 12 -11.33 -17.58 -6.43
N PRO A 13 -12.05 -16.72 -7.18
CA PRO A 13 -12.62 -15.50 -6.62
C PRO A 13 -13.57 -15.75 -5.43
N LEU A 14 -14.46 -16.75 -5.52
CA LEU A 14 -15.41 -17.07 -4.45
C LEU A 14 -14.72 -17.61 -3.19
N VAL A 15 -13.71 -18.46 -3.36
CA VAL A 15 -12.91 -18.95 -2.23
C VAL A 15 -12.18 -17.80 -1.54
N ALA A 16 -11.58 -16.90 -2.33
CA ALA A 16 -10.88 -15.73 -1.80
C ALA A 16 -11.83 -14.78 -1.04
N GLU A 17 -13.04 -14.53 -1.58
CA GLU A 17 -14.06 -13.72 -0.91
C GLU A 17 -14.56 -14.34 0.39
N LEU A 18 -14.82 -15.66 0.40
CA LEU A 18 -15.24 -16.34 1.63
C LEU A 18 -14.13 -16.31 2.69
N ALA A 19 -12.88 -16.60 2.30
CA ALA A 19 -11.75 -16.57 3.21
C ALA A 19 -11.58 -15.17 3.83
N ALA A 20 -11.64 -14.10 3.01
CA ALA A 20 -11.58 -12.73 3.48
C ALA A 20 -12.76 -12.37 4.40
N ALA A 21 -13.98 -12.84 4.11
CA ALA A 21 -15.13 -12.63 4.98
C ALA A 21 -14.94 -13.32 6.36
N GLN A 22 -14.45 -14.55 6.38
CA GLN A 22 -14.14 -15.27 7.63
C GLN A 22 -13.08 -14.53 8.45
N ALA A 23 -12.04 -14.05 7.79
CA ALA A 23 -10.97 -13.26 8.39
C ALA A 23 -11.48 -11.95 9.02
N MET A 24 -12.40 -11.25 8.35
CA MET A 24 -13.05 -10.04 8.87
C MET A 24 -13.80 -10.29 10.19
N PHE A 25 -14.29 -11.51 10.42
CA PHE A 25 -14.93 -11.91 11.68
C PHE A 25 -13.94 -12.56 12.68
N GLY A 26 -12.63 -12.40 12.46
CA GLY A 26 -11.57 -12.91 13.35
C GLY A 26 -11.35 -14.42 13.28
N GLN A 27 -11.84 -15.09 12.22
CA GLN A 27 -11.73 -16.55 12.08
C GLN A 27 -10.50 -16.94 11.25
N LEU A 28 -9.30 -16.55 11.70
CA LEU A 28 -8.05 -16.74 10.96
C LEU A 28 -7.85 -18.18 10.46
N GLU A 29 -7.97 -19.17 11.35
CA GLU A 29 -7.70 -20.57 10.98
C GLU A 29 -8.76 -21.15 10.04
N ILE A 30 -9.97 -20.58 10.03
CA ILE A 30 -11.01 -20.96 9.07
C ILE A 30 -10.73 -20.30 7.72
N ALA A 31 -10.37 -19.03 7.71
CA ALA A 31 -10.00 -18.28 6.52
C ALA A 31 -8.84 -18.94 5.75
N LEU A 32 -7.76 -19.29 6.45
CA LEU A 32 -6.61 -19.95 5.83
C LEU A 32 -6.96 -21.34 5.27
N ARG A 33 -7.74 -22.16 6.02
CA ARG A 33 -8.23 -23.44 5.52
C ARG A 33 -9.15 -23.31 4.31
N THR A 34 -9.89 -22.20 4.22
CA THR A 34 -10.70 -21.90 3.04
C THR A 34 -9.81 -21.54 1.85
N ALA A 35 -8.78 -20.71 2.03
CA ALA A 35 -7.80 -20.40 0.98
C ALA A 35 -7.04 -21.65 0.49
N GLU A 36 -6.72 -22.59 1.39
CA GLU A 36 -6.13 -23.90 1.07
C GLU A 36 -7.03 -24.83 0.22
N LEU A 37 -8.26 -24.42 -0.12
CA LEU A 37 -9.08 -25.11 -1.12
C LEU A 37 -8.66 -24.82 -2.57
N LEU A 38 -7.78 -23.84 -2.76
CA LEU A 38 -7.10 -23.53 -4.01
C LEU A 38 -5.78 -24.28 -4.09
N GLU A 39 -5.28 -24.46 -5.31
CA GLU A 39 -3.97 -25.07 -5.53
C GLU A 39 -2.87 -24.13 -4.98
N GLU A 40 -1.67 -24.67 -4.77
CA GLU A 40 -0.55 -23.87 -4.27
C GLU A 40 0.07 -23.06 -5.42
N ASP A 41 -0.57 -21.93 -5.72
CA ASP A 41 -0.24 -21.01 -6.80
C ASP A 41 -0.64 -19.55 -6.48
N GLU A 42 -0.51 -18.68 -7.48
CA GLU A 42 -0.84 -17.25 -7.40
C GLU A 42 -2.28 -16.99 -6.91
N GLU A 43 -3.23 -17.88 -7.18
CA GLU A 43 -4.63 -17.67 -6.82
C GLU A 43 -4.87 -17.92 -5.33
N ARG A 44 -4.15 -18.88 -4.74
CA ARG A 44 -4.10 -19.06 -3.28
C ARG A 44 -3.38 -17.89 -2.60
N ASP A 45 -2.26 -17.45 -3.15
CA ASP A 45 -1.52 -16.30 -2.62
C ASP A 45 -2.37 -15.02 -2.65
N ARG A 46 -3.11 -14.79 -3.74
CA ARG A 46 -4.11 -13.72 -3.84
C ARG A 46 -5.26 -13.87 -2.85
N ALA A 47 -5.70 -15.09 -2.54
CA ALA A 47 -6.70 -15.31 -1.49
C ALA A 47 -6.14 -14.96 -0.11
N GLN A 48 -4.89 -15.34 0.17
CA GLN A 48 -4.20 -15.04 1.42
C GLN A 48 -3.92 -13.55 1.59
N SER A 49 -3.57 -12.82 0.50
CA SER A 49 -3.41 -11.36 0.53
C SER A 49 -4.70 -10.66 0.97
N ARG A 50 -5.86 -11.10 0.45
CA ARG A 50 -7.17 -10.59 0.88
C ARG A 50 -7.51 -10.96 2.33
N VAL A 51 -7.10 -12.14 2.80
CA VAL A 51 -7.23 -12.54 4.22
C VAL A 51 -6.43 -11.59 5.12
N ALA A 52 -5.17 -11.30 4.78
CA ALA A 52 -4.34 -10.35 5.52
C ALA A 52 -5.02 -8.97 5.64
N VAL A 53 -5.46 -8.41 4.51
CA VAL A 53 -6.15 -7.11 4.48
C VAL A 53 -7.44 -7.13 5.30
N ALA A 54 -8.21 -8.21 5.26
CA ALA A 54 -9.43 -8.36 6.05
C ALA A 54 -9.16 -8.44 7.55
N LEU A 55 -8.11 -9.14 7.98
CA LEU A 55 -7.68 -9.19 9.38
C LEU A 55 -7.32 -7.80 9.90
N ALA A 56 -6.54 -7.03 9.15
CA ALA A 56 -6.16 -5.68 9.54
C ALA A 56 -7.37 -4.75 9.67
N ARG A 57 -8.33 -4.83 8.73
CA ARG A 57 -9.59 -4.09 8.82
C ARG A 57 -10.43 -4.48 10.03
N ALA A 58 -10.34 -5.73 10.49
CA ALA A 58 -10.97 -6.21 11.72
C ALA A 58 -10.19 -5.84 13.00
N GLY A 59 -9.04 -5.18 12.89
CA GLY A 59 -8.19 -4.79 14.02
C GLY A 59 -7.15 -5.84 14.43
N ASN A 60 -7.02 -6.95 13.69
CA ASN A 60 -6.04 -8.00 13.93
C ASN A 60 -4.75 -7.73 13.14
N ALA A 61 -4.07 -6.63 13.44
CA ALA A 61 -2.91 -6.15 12.66
C ALA A 61 -1.72 -7.14 12.68
N GLU A 62 -1.44 -7.78 13.82
CA GLU A 62 -0.33 -8.73 13.92
C GLU A 62 -0.57 -9.98 13.07
N ASP A 63 -1.76 -10.57 13.14
CA ASP A 63 -2.12 -11.72 12.31
C ASP A 63 -2.11 -11.35 10.81
N ALA A 64 -2.58 -10.14 10.48
CA ALA A 64 -2.52 -9.64 9.11
C ALA A 64 -1.09 -9.59 8.56
N ARG A 65 -0.15 -9.08 9.37
CA ARG A 65 1.27 -9.03 9.03
C ARG A 65 1.86 -10.43 8.85
N ILE A 66 1.59 -11.35 9.78
CA ILE A 66 2.06 -12.74 9.69
C ILE A 66 1.55 -13.41 8.41
N VAL A 67 0.26 -13.23 8.07
CA VAL A 67 -0.30 -13.78 6.83
C VAL A 67 0.35 -13.16 5.61
N ALA A 68 0.53 -11.84 5.57
CA ALA A 68 1.18 -11.17 4.44
C ALA A 68 2.64 -11.62 4.26
N GLU A 69 3.41 -11.73 5.34
CA GLU A 69 4.80 -12.23 5.33
C GLU A 69 4.93 -13.66 4.79
N ALA A 70 3.87 -14.48 4.92
CA ALA A 70 3.86 -15.87 4.48
C ALA A 70 3.50 -16.07 2.99
N ILE A 71 3.10 -15.01 2.28
CA ILE A 71 2.70 -15.09 0.86
C ILE A 71 3.93 -15.33 -0.01
N GLY A 72 3.86 -16.35 -0.88
CA GLY A 72 4.96 -16.77 -1.74
C GLY A 72 5.19 -15.82 -2.90
N ASP A 73 4.11 -15.49 -3.62
CA ASP A 73 4.14 -14.56 -4.74
C ASP A 73 4.45 -13.12 -4.30
N ASP A 74 5.47 -12.52 -4.92
CA ASP A 74 5.96 -11.20 -4.56
C ASP A 74 4.94 -10.09 -4.88
N ASP A 75 4.20 -10.21 -5.98
CA ASP A 75 3.23 -9.19 -6.40
C ASP A 75 2.04 -9.17 -5.44
N GLU A 76 1.54 -10.35 -5.05
CA GLU A 76 0.43 -10.44 -4.10
C GLU A 76 0.83 -10.10 -2.67
N ARG A 77 2.08 -10.40 -2.28
CA ARG A 77 2.65 -9.97 -1.00
C ARG A 77 2.82 -8.45 -0.93
N ASP A 78 3.40 -7.86 -1.98
CA ASP A 78 3.60 -6.41 -2.07
C ASP A 78 2.26 -5.66 -2.10
N TRP A 79 1.24 -6.21 -2.76
CA TRP A 79 -0.13 -5.67 -2.72
C TRP A 79 -0.70 -5.72 -1.30
N ALA A 80 -0.52 -6.82 -0.56
CA ALA A 80 -0.97 -6.91 0.82
C ALA A 80 -0.31 -5.84 1.70
N PHE A 81 1.02 -5.71 1.66
CA PHE A 81 1.74 -4.72 2.46
C PHE A 81 1.38 -3.28 2.11
N ASP A 82 1.09 -2.99 0.84
CA ASP A 82 0.61 -1.68 0.39
C ASP A 82 -0.79 -1.34 0.98
N GLU A 83 -1.72 -2.29 0.99
CA GLU A 83 -3.02 -2.13 1.66
C GLU A 83 -2.88 -2.00 3.19
N LEU A 84 -2.04 -2.82 3.83
CA LEU A 84 -1.79 -2.73 5.26
C LEU A 84 -1.19 -1.37 5.64
N THR A 85 -0.26 -0.86 4.84
CA THR A 85 0.32 0.49 4.99
C THR A 85 -0.78 1.56 4.96
N ARG A 86 -1.69 1.49 3.98
CA ARG A 86 -2.83 2.43 3.89
C ARG A 86 -3.73 2.36 5.12
N LEU A 87 -4.00 1.17 5.63
CA LEU A 87 -4.83 0.98 6.81
C LEU A 87 -4.18 1.58 8.06
N ALA A 88 -2.89 1.30 8.32
CA ALA A 88 -2.16 1.89 9.43
C ALA A 88 -2.09 3.44 9.33
N ALA A 89 -1.85 3.96 8.12
CA ALA A 89 -1.87 5.39 7.85
C ALA A 89 -3.24 6.03 8.12
N SER A 90 -4.34 5.31 7.87
CA SER A 90 -5.70 5.82 8.10
C SER A 90 -6.02 6.05 9.58
N THR A 91 -5.34 5.34 10.48
CA THR A 91 -5.41 5.54 11.93
C THR A 91 -4.29 6.44 12.46
N ALA A 92 -3.56 7.11 11.56
CA ALA A 92 -2.39 7.94 11.86
C ALA A 92 -1.24 7.21 12.57
N ASP A 93 -1.16 5.88 12.42
CA ASP A 93 -0.03 5.08 12.89
C ASP A 93 1.08 5.10 11.84
N TRP A 94 1.78 6.24 11.79
CA TRP A 94 2.76 6.52 10.74
C TRP A 94 4.03 5.68 10.82
N ASP A 95 4.40 5.24 12.02
CA ASP A 95 5.61 4.45 12.23
C ASP A 95 5.35 3.00 11.78
N GLU A 96 4.18 2.44 12.10
CA GLU A 96 3.75 1.14 11.58
C GLU A 96 3.55 1.18 10.06
N ALA A 97 2.89 2.21 9.54
CA ALA A 97 2.70 2.38 8.10
C ALA A 97 4.03 2.40 7.34
N LEU A 98 5.07 3.05 7.91
CA LEU A 98 6.40 3.04 7.32
C LEU A 98 7.04 1.65 7.36
N ALA A 99 6.99 0.97 8.51
CA ALA A 99 7.56 -0.36 8.66
C ALA A 99 6.93 -1.38 7.69
N LEU A 100 5.61 -1.28 7.45
CA LEU A 100 4.89 -2.09 6.48
C LEU A 100 5.30 -1.75 5.04
N ALA A 101 5.42 -0.46 4.70
CA ALA A 101 5.85 -0.05 3.36
C ALA A 101 7.27 -0.55 3.05
N GLU A 102 8.16 -0.62 4.03
CA GLU A 102 9.52 -1.13 3.88
C GLU A 102 9.57 -2.64 3.55
N GLN A 103 8.52 -3.40 3.85
CA GLN A 103 8.41 -4.82 3.47
C GLN A 103 8.14 -5.04 1.99
N ILE A 104 7.72 -3.99 1.26
CA ILE A 104 7.46 -4.07 -0.19
C ILE A 104 8.78 -4.25 -0.94
N VAL A 105 8.89 -5.36 -1.68
CA VAL A 105 10.10 -5.76 -2.39
C VAL A 105 10.27 -4.95 -3.67
N SER A 106 9.20 -4.77 -4.45
CA SER A 106 9.17 -3.96 -5.66
C SER A 106 9.51 -2.51 -5.32
N ALA A 107 10.67 -2.04 -5.78
CA ALA A 107 11.13 -0.68 -5.53
C ALA A 107 10.17 0.38 -6.12
N GLU A 108 9.51 0.08 -7.24
CA GLU A 108 8.50 0.96 -7.84
C GLU A 108 7.26 1.05 -6.96
N GLN A 109 6.73 -0.09 -6.53
CA GLN A 109 5.56 -0.14 -5.65
C GLN A 109 5.88 0.52 -4.31
N ARG A 110 7.02 0.20 -3.70
CA ARG A 110 7.47 0.79 -2.43
C ARG A 110 7.56 2.31 -2.53
N ALA A 111 8.18 2.85 -3.58
CA ALA A 111 8.29 4.29 -3.78
C ALA A 111 6.92 4.96 -3.97
N ARG A 112 5.99 4.30 -4.68
CA ARG A 112 4.62 4.78 -4.85
C ARG A 112 3.85 4.80 -3.52
N THR A 113 3.95 3.73 -2.73
CA THR A 113 3.35 3.61 -1.40
C THR A 113 3.90 4.68 -0.45
N MET A 114 5.22 4.90 -0.45
CA MET A 114 5.84 5.98 0.34
C MET A 114 5.36 7.38 -0.10
N ALA A 115 5.21 7.62 -1.40
CA ALA A 115 4.65 8.87 -1.90
C ALA A 115 3.21 9.10 -1.44
N ASP A 116 2.39 8.06 -1.41
CA ASP A 116 1.00 8.14 -0.92
C ASP A 116 0.94 8.34 0.59
N LEU A 117 1.86 7.74 1.35
CA LEU A 117 2.01 7.95 2.79
C LEU A 117 2.41 9.40 3.11
N ALA A 118 3.34 9.99 2.36
CA ALA A 118 3.69 11.40 2.48
C ALA A 118 2.47 12.31 2.27
N LEU A 119 1.67 12.02 1.24
CA LEU A 119 0.44 12.78 0.96
C LEU A 119 -0.58 12.63 2.10
N ALA A 120 -0.78 11.42 2.61
CA ALA A 120 -1.68 11.17 3.74
C ALA A 120 -1.25 11.96 4.99
N GLN A 121 0.05 11.95 5.33
CA GLN A 121 0.59 12.76 6.43
C GLN A 121 0.34 14.25 6.25
N ALA A 122 0.57 14.78 5.04
CA ALA A 122 0.38 16.20 4.75
C ALA A 122 -1.09 16.61 4.95
N ARG A 123 -2.03 15.79 4.44
CA ARG A 123 -3.48 15.99 4.61
C ARG A 123 -3.92 15.90 6.07
N ALA A 124 -3.26 15.07 6.87
CA ALA A 124 -3.50 14.97 8.30
C ALA A 124 -2.87 16.12 9.13
N GLY A 125 -2.26 17.12 8.49
CA GLY A 125 -1.67 18.28 9.18
C GLY A 125 -0.18 18.15 9.49
N TYR A 126 0.49 17.07 9.06
CA TYR A 126 1.90 16.82 9.31
C TYR A 126 2.78 17.24 8.12
N SER A 127 2.49 18.36 7.46
CA SER A 127 3.12 18.74 6.18
C SER A 127 4.65 18.87 6.24
N ALA A 128 5.22 19.29 7.37
CA ALA A 128 6.68 19.34 7.53
C ALA A 128 7.32 17.93 7.56
N ARG A 129 6.69 16.98 8.27
CA ARG A 129 7.13 15.57 8.32
C ARG A 129 6.94 14.91 6.96
N ALA A 130 5.78 15.11 6.34
CA ALA A 130 5.48 14.64 4.99
C ALA A 130 6.50 15.12 3.96
N HIS A 131 6.92 16.39 4.03
CA HIS A 131 7.94 16.93 3.14
C HIS A 131 9.30 16.27 3.35
N ALA A 132 9.76 16.14 4.61
CA ALA A 132 11.01 15.44 4.90
C ALA A 132 10.99 13.99 4.41
N PHE A 133 9.85 13.31 4.59
CA PHE A 133 9.65 11.94 4.13
C PHE A 133 9.64 11.83 2.59
N ALA A 134 8.91 12.71 1.90
CA ALA A 134 8.88 12.74 0.44
C ALA A 134 10.28 12.91 -0.18
N GLN A 135 11.17 13.68 0.44
CA GLN A 135 12.55 13.85 -0.02
C GLN A 135 13.38 12.56 0.03
N GLN A 136 13.03 11.60 0.88
CA GLN A 136 13.73 10.34 1.05
C GLN A 136 13.28 9.27 0.03
N ILE A 137 12.22 9.51 -0.73
CA ILE A 137 11.74 8.57 -1.74
C ILE A 137 12.82 8.35 -2.80
N GLU A 138 13.22 7.09 -2.97
CA GLU A 138 14.36 6.69 -3.79
C GLU A 138 14.14 7.04 -5.27
N LEU A 139 12.96 6.69 -5.80
CA LEU A 139 12.63 6.90 -7.20
C LEU A 139 12.31 8.38 -7.47
N PRO A 140 13.07 9.07 -8.36
CA PRO A 140 12.89 10.49 -8.62
C PRO A 140 11.48 10.85 -9.12
N GLY A 141 10.84 9.97 -9.90
CA GLY A 141 9.48 10.19 -10.40
C GLY A 141 8.44 10.22 -9.27
N GLU A 142 8.49 9.25 -8.37
CA GLU A 142 7.58 9.19 -7.22
C GLU A 142 7.90 10.27 -6.18
N ARG A 143 9.18 10.58 -5.95
CA ARG A 143 9.60 11.72 -5.13
C ARG A 143 9.01 13.03 -5.65
N LEU A 144 9.15 13.27 -6.95
CA LEU A 144 8.60 14.43 -7.62
C LEU A 144 7.06 14.50 -7.47
N ARG A 145 6.38 13.38 -7.72
CA ARG A 145 4.92 13.28 -7.56
C ARG A 145 4.49 13.61 -6.13
N ALA A 146 5.14 13.02 -5.13
CA ALA A 146 4.84 13.24 -3.72
C ALA A 146 5.02 14.72 -3.34
N LEU A 147 6.18 15.28 -3.66
CA LEU A 147 6.50 16.70 -3.43
C LEU A 147 5.40 17.58 -4.06
N MET A 148 5.09 17.41 -5.34
CA MET A 148 4.04 18.20 -6.00
C MET A 148 2.68 18.10 -5.29
N ALA A 149 2.29 16.89 -4.86
CA ALA A 149 1.02 16.66 -4.18
C ALA A 149 0.95 17.31 -2.78
N ILE A 150 2.07 17.50 -2.09
CA ILE A 150 2.11 18.11 -0.76
C ILE A 150 2.32 19.64 -0.78
N ALA A 151 2.54 20.25 -1.94
CA ALA A 151 2.78 21.70 -2.06
C ALA A 151 1.60 22.54 -1.53
N GLU A 152 0.36 22.20 -1.90
CA GLU A 152 -0.84 22.87 -1.40
C GLU A 152 -1.02 22.68 0.12
N PRO A 153 -0.91 21.45 0.68
CA PRO A 153 -0.87 21.25 2.13
C PRO A 153 0.22 22.06 2.86
N LEU A 154 1.40 22.27 2.25
CA LEU A 154 2.45 23.11 2.83
C LEU A 154 2.04 24.59 2.87
N LEU A 155 1.51 25.11 1.76
CA LEU A 155 1.06 26.51 1.64
C LEU A 155 -0.08 26.82 2.61
N SER A 156 -1.08 25.94 2.67
CA SER A 156 -2.25 26.13 3.56
C SER A 156 -1.88 26.12 5.05
N GLN A 157 -0.76 25.50 5.42
CA GLN A 157 -0.23 25.49 6.78
C GLN A 157 0.85 26.56 7.03
N GLY A 158 1.03 27.51 6.10
CA GLY A 158 1.96 28.62 6.25
C GLY A 158 3.44 28.24 6.08
N LEU A 159 3.74 27.06 5.54
CA LEU A 159 5.11 26.59 5.28
C LEU A 159 5.62 27.06 3.91
N LEU A 160 5.49 28.36 3.64
CA LEU A 160 5.75 28.99 2.34
C LEU A 160 7.18 28.73 1.83
N LEU A 161 8.19 28.90 2.68
CA LEU A 161 9.59 28.70 2.29
C LEU A 161 9.84 27.28 1.74
N ARG A 162 9.26 26.26 2.35
CA ARG A 162 9.41 24.87 1.89
C ARG A 162 8.70 24.64 0.56
N ALA A 163 7.51 25.21 0.39
CA ALA A 163 6.79 25.15 -0.87
C ALA A 163 7.55 25.87 -2.01
N GLU A 164 8.16 27.02 -1.72
CA GLU A 164 8.99 27.77 -2.67
C GLU A 164 10.28 27.03 -3.03
N GLU A 165 11.02 26.51 -2.04
CA GLU A 165 12.21 25.67 -2.25
C GLU A 165 11.88 24.49 -3.15
N GLN A 166 10.75 23.84 -2.91
CA GLN A 166 10.27 22.75 -3.72
C GLN A 166 10.02 23.19 -5.16
N ILE A 167 9.21 24.23 -5.38
CA ILE A 167 8.91 24.77 -6.72
C ILE A 167 10.17 25.23 -7.45
N ALA A 168 11.17 25.75 -6.74
CA ALA A 168 12.45 26.12 -7.32
C ALA A 168 13.29 24.89 -7.72
N ALA A 169 13.37 23.88 -6.85
CA ALA A 169 14.10 22.63 -7.09
C ALA A 169 13.50 21.81 -8.24
N LEU A 170 12.22 22.02 -8.51
CA LEU A 170 11.54 21.46 -9.66
C LEU A 170 12.17 21.92 -10.99
N GLY A 171 12.69 23.14 -11.10
CA GLY A 171 13.27 23.65 -12.35
C GLY A 171 12.26 23.88 -13.47
N ASN A 172 12.72 24.23 -14.67
CA ASN A 172 11.86 24.69 -15.78
C ASN A 172 10.93 23.58 -16.29
N PRO A 173 9.60 23.79 -16.35
CA PRO A 173 8.63 22.84 -16.88
C PRO A 173 8.99 22.24 -18.26
N ASP A 174 9.61 23.03 -19.14
CA ASP A 174 9.96 22.61 -20.50
C ASP A 174 11.05 21.53 -20.54
N GLN A 175 11.90 21.45 -19.53
CA GLN A 175 12.97 20.44 -19.42
C GLN A 175 12.45 19.07 -18.93
N ARG A 176 11.17 18.97 -18.59
CA ARG A 176 10.55 17.79 -17.97
C ARG A 176 9.63 17.02 -18.92
N SER A 177 9.26 17.62 -20.05
CA SER A 177 8.46 16.96 -21.07
C SER A 177 9.35 15.94 -21.80
N ARG A 178 8.94 14.67 -21.81
CA ARG A 178 9.61 13.59 -22.57
C ARG A 178 9.59 13.78 -24.10
N TYR A 179 9.13 14.94 -24.58
CA TYR A 179 9.00 15.31 -26.00
C TYR A 179 9.98 16.43 -26.42
N GLN A 180 11.20 16.44 -25.90
CA GLN A 180 12.29 17.21 -26.52
C GLN A 180 13.30 16.26 -27.14
N GLY A 181 12.97 15.81 -28.36
CA GLY A 181 13.78 14.91 -29.15
C GLY A 181 13.03 14.32 -30.35
N ALA A 182 12.47 15.17 -31.21
CA ALA A 182 12.10 14.83 -32.58
C ALA A 182 12.58 15.96 -33.51
#